data_AF-A0A0H4T4S5-F1
#
_entry.id   AF-A0A0H4T4S5-F1
#
_cell.length_a   1.000
_cell.length_b   1.000
_cell.length_c   1.000
_cell.angle_alpha   90.00
_cell.angle_beta   90.00
_cell.angle_gamma   90.00
#
_symmetry.space_group_name_H-M   'P 1'
#
loop_
_entity.id
_entity.type
_entity.pdbx_description
1 polymer ?
#
loop_
_entity_poly.entity_id
_entity_poly.type
_entity_poly.pdbx_seq_one_letter_code
_entity_poly.pdbx_strand_id
1 'polypeptide(L)'
;LLPDVQRAKEGRHVRAGRGKMRGRRYRQPRSLLVVVKDAEKVRRLFGNLPGVEVVSPAGLNAEILAPGGAPGRLTVFSEGALETLRSWQP
;
A
#
# COMPACT_ATOMS: atom_id res chain seq x y z
N LEU A 1 -3.40 11.13 8.01
CA LEU A 1 -3.60 9.66 7.86
C LEU A 1 -5.08 9.33 7.63
N LEU A 2 -5.97 9.64 8.57
CA LEU A 2 -7.42 9.37 8.46
C LEU A 2 -8.09 9.90 7.18
N PRO A 3 -7.83 11.15 6.72
CA PRO A 3 -8.46 11.66 5.50
C PRO A 3 -8.10 10.86 4.25
N ASP A 4 -6.89 10.31 4.18
CA ASP A 4 -6.44 9.54 3.03
C ASP A 4 -7.08 8.14 2.97
N VAL A 5 -7.29 7.52 4.13
CA VAL A 5 -8.02 6.25 4.24
C VAL A 5 -9.51 6.45 3.93
N GLN A 6 -10.11 7.55 4.38
CA GLN A 6 -11.49 7.93 4.02
C GLN A 6 -11.63 8.12 2.51
N ARG A 7 -10.71 8.88 1.88
CA ARG A 7 -10.64 9.04 0.42
C ARG A 7 -10.57 7.69 -0.30
N ALA A 8 -9.77 6.75 0.19
CA ALA A 8 -9.67 5.41 -0.42
C ALA A 8 -10.94 4.56 -0.21
N LYS A 9 -11.64 4.73 0.93
CA LYS A 9 -12.92 4.09 1.19
C LYS A 9 -14.01 4.62 0.25
N GLU A 10 -14.15 5.93 0.15
CA GLU A 10 -15.15 6.61 -0.69
C GLU A 10 -14.87 6.41 -2.18
N GLY A 11 -13.60 6.42 -2.57
CA GLY A 11 -13.19 6.22 -3.96
C GLY A 11 -13.26 4.77 -4.43
N ARG A 12 -13.59 3.80 -3.57
CA ARG A 12 -13.77 2.40 -3.97
C ARG A 12 -15.08 2.25 -4.74
N HIS A 13 -14.99 1.85 -6.00
CA HIS A 13 -16.15 1.67 -6.88
C HIS A 13 -16.01 0.44 -7.76
N VAL A 14 -17.13 0.02 -8.36
CA VAL A 14 -17.14 -1.06 -9.36
C VAL A 14 -16.50 -0.56 -10.65
N ARG A 15 -15.53 -1.31 -11.17
CA ARG A 15 -14.80 -0.98 -12.39
C ARG A 15 -15.77 -0.93 -13.58
N ALA A 16 -15.60 0.08 -14.43
CA ALA A 16 -16.32 0.18 -15.70
C ALA A 16 -15.87 -0.92 -16.70
N GLY A 17 -16.74 -1.24 -17.65
CA GLY A 17 -16.45 -2.17 -18.74
C GLY A 17 -16.40 -3.65 -18.35
N ARG A 18 -15.84 -4.49 -19.24
CA ARG A 18 -15.84 -5.96 -19.09
C ARG A 18 -14.86 -6.50 -18.04
N GLY A 19 -13.90 -5.69 -17.59
CA GLY A 19 -12.94 -6.10 -16.56
C GLY A 19 -13.60 -6.54 -15.25
N LYS A 20 -14.78 -6.00 -14.95
CA LYS A 20 -15.58 -6.39 -13.78
C LYS A 20 -16.05 -7.85 -13.81
N MET A 21 -16.23 -8.41 -15.00
CA MET A 21 -16.61 -9.81 -15.21
C MET A 21 -15.40 -10.77 -15.18
N ARG A 22 -14.18 -10.24 -15.29
CA ARG A 22 -12.94 -11.03 -15.32
C ARG A 22 -12.21 -11.01 -13.96
N GLY A 23 -12.97 -11.05 -12.86
CA GLY A 23 -12.42 -11.07 -11.49
C GLY A 23 -11.86 -9.74 -10.95
N ARG A 24 -11.78 -8.67 -11.76
CA ARG A 24 -11.25 -7.35 -11.35
C ARG A 24 -12.37 -6.34 -11.10
N ARG A 25 -13.38 -6.75 -10.33
CA ARG A 25 -14.64 -6.02 -10.12
C ARG A 25 -14.46 -4.65 -9.47
N TYR A 26 -13.56 -4.51 -8.51
CA TYR A 26 -13.37 -3.25 -7.79
C TYR A 26 -12.13 -2.51 -8.28
N ARG A 27 -12.24 -1.18 -8.34
CA ARG A 27 -11.12 -0.26 -8.40
C ARG A 27 -11.11 0.54 -7.10
N GLN A 28 -9.94 0.67 -6.49
CA GLN A 28 -9.78 1.31 -5.20
C GLN A 28 -8.53 2.19 -5.25
N PRO A 29 -8.60 3.45 -4.77
CA PRO A 29 -7.43 4.31 -4.63
C PRO A 29 -6.40 3.68 -3.69
N ARG A 30 -5.12 3.85 -4.02
CA ARG A 30 -4.01 3.51 -3.10
C ARG A 30 -3.91 4.63 -2.07
N SER A 31 -3.85 4.22 -0.80
CA SER A 31 -3.67 5.09 0.36
C SER A 31 -2.26 4.87 0.91
N LEU A 32 -2.14 4.83 2.22
CA LEU A 32 -0.91 4.68 2.98
C LEU A 32 -0.14 3.41 2.59
N LEU A 33 1.17 3.53 2.58
CA LEU A 33 2.10 2.41 2.60
C LEU A 33 2.71 2.31 4.00
N VAL A 34 2.68 1.13 4.60
CA VAL A 34 3.31 0.85 5.90
C VAL A 34 4.45 -0.12 5.67
N VAL A 35 5.67 0.30 6.01
CA VAL A 35 6.88 -0.52 5.85
C VAL A 35 7.37 -0.94 7.23
N VAL A 36 7.36 -2.25 7.47
CA VAL A 36 7.68 -2.85 8.78
C VAL A 36 8.47 -4.12 8.59
N LYS A 37 9.37 -4.45 9.53
CA LYS A 37 10.16 -5.69 9.47
C LYS A 37 9.27 -6.94 9.47
N ASP A 38 8.36 -7.02 10.45
CA ASP A 38 7.39 -8.13 10.58
C ASP A 38 6.04 -7.78 9.94
N ALA A 39 6.00 -7.84 8.61
CA ALA A 39 4.83 -7.43 7.84
C ALA A 39 3.57 -8.29 8.09
N GLU A 40 3.68 -9.58 8.42
CA GLU A 40 2.51 -10.45 8.54
C GLU A 40 1.56 -10.04 9.68
N LYS A 41 2.10 -9.77 10.87
CA LYS A 41 1.30 -9.37 12.04
C LYS A 41 0.61 -8.05 11.78
N VAL A 42 1.35 -7.08 11.26
CA VAL A 42 0.85 -5.74 10.94
C VAL A 42 -0.16 -5.80 9.80
N ARG A 43 0.02 -6.66 8.80
CA ARG A 43 -0.92 -6.86 7.70
C ARG A 43 -2.26 -7.41 8.19
N ARG A 44 -2.30 -8.24 9.23
CA ARG A 44 -3.57 -8.69 9.83
C ARG A 44 -4.35 -7.53 10.48
N LEU A 45 -3.65 -6.54 11.02
CA LEU A 45 -4.25 -5.38 11.69
C LEU A 45 -4.67 -4.27 10.72
N PHE A 46 -3.82 -3.94 9.75
CA PHE A 46 -4.01 -2.81 8.84
C PHE A 46 -4.48 -3.20 7.44
N GLY A 47 -4.34 -4.47 7.04
CA GLY A 47 -4.64 -4.93 5.68
C GLY A 47 -6.13 -4.96 5.34
N ASN A 48 -7.02 -4.84 6.34
CA ASN A 48 -8.46 -4.67 6.14
C ASN A 48 -8.84 -3.20 5.84
N LEU A 49 -7.94 -2.24 6.08
CA LEU A 49 -8.22 -0.83 5.85
C LEU A 49 -8.22 -0.52 4.35
N PRO A 50 -9.17 0.29 3.85
CA PRO A 50 -9.22 0.65 2.44
C PRO A 50 -7.94 1.38 1.97
N GLY A 51 -7.23 0.74 1.05
CA GLY A 51 -6.16 1.34 0.25
C GLY A 51 -4.81 1.27 0.94
N VAL A 52 -4.79 0.83 2.20
CA VAL A 52 -3.58 0.63 2.99
C VAL A 52 -2.89 -0.64 2.53
N GLU A 53 -1.57 -0.58 2.41
CA GLU A 53 -0.73 -1.70 2.04
C GLU A 53 0.42 -1.82 3.03
N VAL A 54 0.72 -3.05 3.44
CA VAL A 54 1.78 -3.34 4.42
C VAL A 54 2.81 -4.23 3.74
N VAL A 55 4.07 -3.82 3.79
CA VAL A 55 5.17 -4.47 3.06
C VAL A 55 6.41 -4.53 3.95
N SER A 56 7.24 -5.56 3.77
CA SER A 56 8.56 -5.62 4.39
C SER A 56 9.59 -4.81 3.60
N PRO A 57 10.73 -4.40 4.20
CA PRO A 57 11.80 -3.74 3.47
C PRO A 57 12.22 -4.47 2.20
N ALA A 58 12.38 -5.80 2.27
CA ALA A 58 12.75 -6.65 1.13
C ALA A 58 11.67 -6.72 0.03
N GLY A 59 10.41 -6.43 0.35
CA GLY A 59 9.30 -6.43 -0.60
C GLY A 59 9.06 -5.08 -1.29
N LEU A 60 9.84 -4.05 -0.98
CA LEU A 60 9.70 -2.74 -1.61
C LEU A 60 10.06 -2.79 -3.09
N ASN A 61 9.21 -2.20 -3.92
CA ASN A 61 9.45 -2.07 -5.34
C ASN A 61 8.89 -0.73 -5.88
N ALA A 62 9.22 -0.41 -7.12
CA ALA A 62 8.82 0.84 -7.77
C ALA A 62 7.29 0.99 -7.88
N GLU A 63 6.55 -0.08 -8.15
CA GLU A 63 5.09 -0.03 -8.28
C GLU A 63 4.40 0.32 -6.95
N ILE A 64 4.93 -0.20 -5.84
CA ILE A 64 4.40 0.03 -4.50
C ILE A 64 4.68 1.48 -4.05
N LEU A 65 5.88 2.00 -4.35
CA LEU A 65 6.29 3.37 -4.00
C LEU A 65 5.68 4.43 -4.92
N ALA A 66 5.50 4.11 -6.19
CA ALA A 66 4.97 4.99 -7.22
C ALA A 66 3.81 4.32 -8.00
N PRO A 67 2.64 4.13 -7.36
CA PRO A 67 1.52 3.44 -7.98
C PRO A 67 1.03 4.19 -9.22
N GLY A 68 1.06 3.51 -10.37
CA GLY A 68 0.74 4.13 -11.66
C GLY A 68 1.80 5.08 -12.21
N GLY A 69 3.03 5.01 -11.69
CA GLY A 69 4.16 5.84 -12.11
C GLY A 69 4.21 7.23 -11.47
N ALA A 70 3.27 7.56 -10.57
CA ALA A 70 3.28 8.81 -9.82
C ALA A 70 4.10 8.65 -8.53
N PRO A 71 5.27 9.31 -8.40
CA PRO A 71 6.10 9.21 -7.20
C PRO A 71 5.46 9.94 -6.01
N GLY A 72 5.91 9.63 -4.80
CA GLY A 72 5.49 10.33 -3.59
C GLY A 72 4.26 9.73 -2.89
N ARG A 73 4.16 8.41 -2.81
CA ARG A 73 3.15 7.75 -1.97
C ARG A 73 3.43 8.01 -0.49
N LEU A 74 2.39 8.40 0.26
CA LEU A 74 2.49 8.60 1.70
C LEU A 74 2.88 7.29 2.40
N THR A 75 4.11 7.24 2.89
CA THR A 75 4.74 6.03 3.41
C THR A 75 5.17 6.22 4.86
N VAL A 76 4.81 5.28 5.72
CA VAL A 76 5.20 5.23 7.12
C VAL A 76 6.18 4.07 7.30
N PHE A 77 7.40 4.39 7.73
CA PHE A 77 8.41 3.39 8.04
C PHE A 77 8.49 3.19 9.56
N SER A 78 8.53 1.94 10.00
CA SER A 78 8.99 1.65 11.37
C SER A 78 10.50 1.83 11.48
N GLU A 79 10.99 2.13 12.67
CA GLU A 79 12.41 2.25 12.97
C GLU A 79 13.23 1.04 12.49
N GLY A 80 12.84 -0.18 12.88
CA GLY A 80 13.55 -1.39 12.43
C GLY A 80 13.47 -1.66 10.92
N ALA A 81 12.51 -1.07 10.22
CA ALA A 81 12.47 -1.12 8.76
C ALA A 81 13.50 -0.15 8.14
N LEU A 82 13.62 1.06 8.70
CA LEU A 82 14.64 2.03 8.28
C LEU A 82 16.06 1.50 8.53
N GLU A 83 16.30 0.88 9.67
CA GLU A 83 17.60 0.26 9.97
C GLU A 83 17.98 -0.80 8.93
N THR A 84 17.02 -1.66 8.56
CA THR A 84 17.22 -2.68 7.52
C THR A 84 17.56 -2.03 6.18
N LEU A 85 16.84 -0.98 5.79
CA LEU A 85 17.10 -0.27 4.53
C LEU A 85 18.45 0.45 4.52
N ARG A 86 18.88 1.01 5.64
CA ARG A 86 20.20 1.64 5.80
C ARG A 86 21.35 0.64 5.69
N SER A 87 21.10 -0.63 6.06
CA SER A 87 22.09 -1.69 5.96
C SER A 87 22.30 -2.22 4.54
N TRP A 88 21.45 -1.83 3.58
CA TRP A 88 21.64 -2.22 2.19
C TRP A 88 22.88 -1.57 1.60
N GLN A 89 23.81 -2.44 1.18
CA GLN A 89 24.95 -2.03 0.37
C GLN A 89 24.50 -1.86 -1.09
N PRO A 90 25.02 -0.86 -1.81
CA PRO A 90 24.71 -0.60 -3.20
C PRO A 90 25.17 -1.72 -4.14
#